data_AF-B7PGJ4-F1
#
_entry.id   AF-B7PGJ4-F1
#
_cell.length_a   1.000
_cell.length_b   1.000
_cell.length_c   1.000
_cell.angle_alpha   90.00
_cell.angle_beta   90.00
_cell.angle_gamma   90.00
#
_symmetry.space_group_name_H-M   'P 1'
#
loop_
_entity.id
_entity.type
_entity.pdbx_description
1 polymer ?
#
loop_
_entity_poly.entity_id
_entity_poly.type
_entity_poly.pdbx_seq_one_letter_code
_entity_poly.pdbx_strand_id
1 'polypeptide(L)'
;HEVVKRATFANIRLRNKIVPGVEGGVTKVMPEGEVMRIFEAAQTYQERQVPLLVIAGKNYGCGSSRDSAAKGPALLGVKAVVAEGFERIHRTNLVGMGVLPLQFQDGTNADTLGLDGTETFDVKGLEENLGVRSQAELIIHRLDGSTQSVPVIVRLDTVEDMEYWRHGGILPRVWRKYLEN
;
A
#
# COMPACT_ATOMS: atom_id res chain seq x y z
N HIS A 1 -14.23 13.82 -4.42
CA HIS A 1 -13.33 12.64 -4.26
C HIS A 1 -13.10 11.90 -5.57
N GLU A 2 -14.07 11.85 -6.47
CA GLU A 2 -14.00 11.07 -7.72
C GLU A 2 -12.85 11.48 -8.66
N VAL A 3 -12.59 12.78 -8.82
CA VAL A 3 -11.43 13.29 -9.59
C VAL A 3 -10.11 12.80 -9.01
N VAL A 4 -9.96 12.84 -7.69
CA VAL A 4 -8.74 12.37 -7.01
C VAL A 4 -8.55 10.87 -7.23
N LYS A 5 -9.61 10.05 -7.09
CA LYS A 5 -9.55 8.61 -7.37
C LYS A 5 -9.07 8.34 -8.80
N ARG A 6 -9.70 8.97 -9.80
CA ARG A 6 -9.37 8.77 -11.22
C ARG A 6 -7.97 9.28 -11.59
N ALA A 7 -7.48 10.32 -10.92
CA ALA A 7 -6.14 10.86 -11.15
C ALA A 7 -5.03 10.07 -10.42
N THR A 8 -5.38 9.22 -9.46
CA THR A 8 -4.41 8.45 -8.67
C THR A 8 -3.75 7.39 -9.57
N PHE A 9 -2.42 7.37 -9.58
CA PHE A 9 -1.61 6.51 -10.46
C PHE A 9 -1.90 6.69 -11.96
N ALA A 10 -2.53 7.78 -12.40
CA ALA A 10 -2.86 8.02 -13.80
C ALA A 10 -1.74 8.72 -14.61
N ASN A 11 -0.51 8.80 -14.07
CA ASN A 11 0.59 9.46 -14.75
C ASN A 11 0.99 8.66 -16.00
N ILE A 12 1.08 9.33 -17.15
CA ILE A 12 1.48 8.73 -18.43
C ILE A 12 2.89 8.11 -18.42
N ARG A 13 3.74 8.49 -17.47
CA ARG A 13 5.10 7.97 -17.26
C ARG A 13 5.17 6.88 -16.19
N LEU A 14 4.05 6.51 -15.57
CA LEU A 14 4.04 5.41 -14.61
C LEU A 14 4.49 4.12 -15.30
N ARG A 15 5.39 3.38 -14.67
CA ARG A 15 5.83 2.06 -15.13
C ARG A 15 5.41 1.03 -14.11
N ASN A 16 4.43 0.22 -14.47
CA ASN A 16 3.94 -0.85 -13.61
C ASN A 16 4.61 -2.18 -14.01
N LYS A 17 5.35 -2.80 -13.09
CA LYS A 17 6.08 -4.05 -13.36
C LYS A 17 5.16 -5.24 -13.67
N ILE A 18 3.88 -5.18 -13.27
CA ILE A 18 2.87 -6.20 -13.60
C ILE A 18 2.50 -6.18 -15.10
N VAL A 19 2.73 -5.05 -15.78
CA VAL A 19 2.46 -4.87 -17.21
C VAL A 19 3.74 -4.37 -17.89
N PRO A 20 4.75 -5.24 -18.07
CA PRO A 20 6.06 -4.83 -18.56
C PRO A 20 5.99 -4.22 -19.97
N GLY A 21 6.81 -3.20 -20.21
CA GLY A 21 6.89 -2.52 -21.50
C GLY A 21 5.81 -1.47 -21.77
N VAL A 22 4.86 -1.26 -20.84
CA VAL A 22 3.79 -0.26 -20.97
C VAL A 22 4.04 0.91 -20.02
N GLU A 23 4.10 2.14 -20.57
CA GLU A 23 3.99 3.36 -19.77
C GLU A 23 2.52 3.79 -19.66
N GLY A 24 2.13 4.21 -18.45
CA GLY A 24 0.79 4.73 -18.18
C GLY A 24 0.17 4.15 -16.91
N GLY A 25 -0.96 4.75 -16.51
CA GLY A 25 -1.71 4.37 -15.32
C GLY A 25 -2.53 3.09 -15.47
N VAL A 26 -1.88 2.00 -15.88
CA VAL A 26 -2.52 0.70 -16.14
C VAL A 26 -1.98 -0.39 -15.23
N THR A 27 -2.80 -1.41 -15.01
CA THR A 27 -2.46 -2.63 -14.27
C THR A 27 -3.21 -3.81 -14.86
N LYS A 28 -2.92 -5.00 -14.33
CA LYS A 28 -3.64 -6.23 -14.62
C LYS A 28 -4.62 -6.52 -13.48
N VAL A 29 -5.88 -6.82 -13.79
CA VAL A 29 -6.84 -7.36 -12.80
C VAL A 29 -6.72 -8.88 -12.74
N MET A 30 -6.68 -9.44 -11.54
CA MET A 30 -6.55 -10.88 -11.31
C MET A 30 -7.86 -11.45 -10.76
N PRO A 31 -8.22 -12.71 -11.11
CA PRO A 31 -7.39 -13.68 -11.83
C PRO A 31 -7.47 -13.61 -13.36
N GLU A 32 -8.31 -12.74 -13.94
CA GLU A 32 -8.58 -12.72 -15.38
C GLU A 32 -7.37 -12.37 -16.24
N GLY A 33 -6.44 -11.59 -15.68
CA GLY A 33 -5.25 -11.15 -16.38
C GLY A 33 -5.48 -10.00 -17.37
N GLU A 34 -6.64 -9.34 -17.31
CA GLU A 34 -7.01 -8.23 -18.21
C GLU A 34 -6.27 -6.94 -17.82
N VAL A 35 -5.70 -6.25 -18.82
CA VAL A 35 -5.02 -4.96 -18.63
C VAL A 35 -6.01 -3.83 -18.76
N MET A 36 -6.12 -2.99 -17.73
CA MET A 36 -7.04 -1.86 -17.65
C MET A 36 -6.45 -0.70 -16.85
N ARG A 37 -7.17 0.42 -16.73
CA ARG A 37 -6.70 1.53 -15.90
C ARG A 37 -6.69 1.13 -14.42
N ILE A 38 -5.74 1.65 -13.66
CA ILE A 38 -5.62 1.35 -12.22
C ILE A 38 -6.91 1.70 -11.45
N PHE A 39 -7.57 2.80 -11.83
CA PHE A 39 -8.85 3.17 -11.23
C PHE A 39 -9.94 2.11 -11.49
N GLU A 40 -10.06 1.62 -12.73
CA GLU A 40 -11.05 0.60 -13.11
C GLU A 40 -10.77 -0.71 -12.37
N ALA A 41 -9.50 -1.16 -12.36
CA ALA A 41 -9.10 -2.35 -11.60
C ALA A 41 -9.41 -2.20 -10.10
N ALA A 42 -9.16 -1.04 -9.50
CA ALA A 42 -9.47 -0.79 -8.10
C ALA A 42 -10.98 -0.84 -7.80
N GLN A 43 -11.82 -0.38 -8.73
CA GLN A 43 -13.28 -0.52 -8.61
C GLN A 43 -13.70 -1.99 -8.65
N THR A 44 -13.13 -2.77 -9.57
CA THR A 44 -13.40 -4.21 -9.65
C THR A 44 -13.01 -4.93 -8.36
N TYR A 45 -11.84 -4.64 -7.78
CA TYR A 45 -11.46 -5.22 -6.49
C TYR A 45 -12.34 -4.75 -5.33
N GLN A 46 -12.82 -3.50 -5.36
CA GLN A 46 -13.77 -2.98 -4.38
C GLN A 46 -15.11 -3.74 -4.44
N GLU A 47 -15.63 -4.03 -5.64
CA GLU A 47 -16.84 -4.84 -5.84
C GLU A 47 -16.64 -6.28 -5.35
N ARG A 48 -15.44 -6.84 -5.54
CA ARG A 48 -15.04 -8.15 -5.02
C ARG A 48 -14.77 -8.16 -3.52
N GLN A 49 -14.81 -6.99 -2.86
CA GLN A 49 -14.45 -6.80 -1.45
C GLN A 49 -13.03 -7.30 -1.11
N VAL A 50 -12.12 -7.22 -2.08
CA VAL A 50 -10.72 -7.63 -1.90
C VAL A 50 -9.88 -6.40 -1.57
N PRO A 51 -9.12 -6.40 -0.44
CA PRO A 51 -8.23 -5.31 -0.09
C PRO A 51 -7.04 -5.23 -1.06
N LEU A 52 -6.53 -4.02 -1.28
CA LEU A 52 -5.39 -3.79 -2.17
C LEU A 52 -4.10 -3.51 -1.41
N LEU A 53 -2.97 -3.90 -2.00
CA LEU A 53 -1.63 -3.60 -1.54
C LEU A 53 -0.81 -3.03 -2.71
N VAL A 54 0.08 -2.08 -2.43
CA VAL A 54 1.04 -1.55 -3.42
C VAL A 54 2.44 -2.04 -3.08
N ILE A 55 3.17 -2.55 -4.07
CA ILE A 55 4.60 -2.84 -3.95
C ILE A 55 5.39 -1.76 -4.69
N ALA A 56 6.41 -1.19 -4.03
CA ALA A 56 7.23 -0.13 -4.58
C ALA A 56 8.72 -0.35 -4.31
N GLY A 57 9.56 0.36 -5.09
CA GLY A 57 11.00 0.33 -4.91
C GLY A 57 11.48 1.31 -3.84
N LYS A 58 12.71 1.78 -4.02
CA LYS A 58 13.35 2.78 -3.14
C LYS A 58 12.67 4.14 -3.23
N ASN A 59 12.72 4.90 -2.12
CA ASN A 59 12.25 6.30 -2.04
C ASN A 59 10.79 6.51 -2.51
N TYR A 60 9.89 5.59 -2.17
CA TYR A 60 8.48 5.72 -2.50
C TYR A 60 7.89 7.01 -1.91
N GLY A 61 7.24 7.80 -2.78
CA GLY A 61 6.67 9.09 -2.41
C GLY A 61 7.61 10.30 -2.53
N CYS A 62 8.81 10.14 -3.10
CA CYS A 62 9.73 11.26 -3.34
C CYS A 62 9.13 12.27 -4.33
N GLY A 63 9.33 13.56 -4.05
CA GLY A 63 8.85 14.68 -4.87
C GLY A 63 8.10 15.73 -4.05
N SER A 64 7.33 16.59 -4.73
CA SER A 64 6.49 17.59 -4.05
C SER A 64 5.45 16.90 -3.17
N SER A 65 5.35 17.27 -1.91
CA SER A 65 4.23 16.85 -1.05
C SER A 65 2.93 17.35 -1.65
N ARG A 66 2.09 16.43 -2.09
CA ARG A 66 0.73 16.72 -2.58
C ARG A 66 -0.23 15.97 -1.66
N ASP A 67 -1.22 16.67 -1.11
CA ASP A 67 -2.22 16.07 -0.22
C ASP A 67 -2.91 14.85 -0.84
N SER A 68 -3.00 14.84 -2.18
CA SER A 68 -3.60 13.74 -2.94
C SER A 68 -2.76 12.47 -2.99
N ALA A 69 -1.45 12.53 -2.71
CA ALA A 69 -0.53 11.42 -2.91
C ALA A 69 -0.80 10.24 -1.95
N ALA A 70 -1.19 10.50 -0.71
CA ALA A 70 -1.62 9.45 0.24
C ALA A 70 -3.14 9.23 0.21
N LYS A 71 -3.91 10.29 -0.04
CA LYS A 71 -5.37 10.23 -0.13
C LYS A 71 -5.85 9.36 -1.28
N GLY A 72 -5.19 9.44 -2.43
CA GLY A 72 -5.50 8.67 -3.62
C GLY A 72 -5.51 7.16 -3.37
N PRO A 73 -4.37 6.56 -2.98
CA PRO A 73 -4.28 5.14 -2.67
C PRO A 73 -5.33 4.67 -1.66
N ALA A 74 -5.52 5.42 -0.56
CA ALA A 74 -6.53 5.09 0.45
C ALA A 74 -7.95 5.04 -0.13
N LEU A 75 -8.29 6.02 -0.99
CA LEU A 75 -9.60 6.09 -1.65
C LEU A 75 -9.81 5.01 -2.73
N LEU A 76 -8.73 4.43 -3.26
CA LEU A 76 -8.77 3.27 -4.15
C LEU A 76 -8.90 1.94 -3.38
N GLY A 77 -8.85 1.97 -2.04
CA GLY A 77 -8.97 0.77 -1.21
C GLY A 77 -7.64 0.13 -0.82
N VAL A 78 -6.50 0.79 -1.07
CA VAL A 78 -5.18 0.32 -0.62
C VAL A 78 -5.14 0.30 0.90
N LYS A 79 -4.79 -0.86 1.48
CA LYS A 79 -4.65 -1.07 2.93
C LYS A 79 -3.21 -1.00 3.40
N ALA A 80 -2.27 -1.40 2.55
CA ALA A 80 -0.85 -1.34 2.86
C ALA A 80 -0.03 -0.96 1.62
N VAL A 81 1.13 -0.35 1.87
CA VAL A 81 2.19 -0.20 0.86
C VAL A 81 3.43 -0.90 1.39
N VAL A 82 4.01 -1.80 0.60
CA VAL A 82 5.29 -2.44 0.89
C VAL A 82 6.35 -1.82 -0.03
N ALA A 83 7.40 -1.25 0.53
CA ALA A 83 8.45 -0.60 -0.26
C ALA A 83 9.86 -0.94 0.22
N GLU A 84 10.88 -0.76 -0.62
CA GLU A 84 12.27 -0.80 -0.16
C GLU A 84 12.61 0.40 0.75
N GLY A 85 11.92 1.53 0.56
CA GLY A 85 12.06 2.70 1.41
C GLY A 85 11.05 3.79 1.07
N PHE A 86 10.84 4.70 2.01
CA PHE A 86 9.84 5.78 1.89
C PHE A 86 10.48 7.16 2.04
N GLU A 87 9.95 8.14 1.31
CA GLU A 87 10.12 9.54 1.69
C GLU A 87 9.38 9.80 3.01
N ARG A 88 10.02 10.56 3.91
CA ARG A 88 9.59 10.75 5.30
C ARG A 88 8.19 11.37 5.42
N ILE A 89 7.91 12.44 4.68
CA ILE A 89 6.62 13.14 4.72
C ILE A 89 5.53 12.27 4.10
N HIS A 90 5.81 11.63 2.96
CA HIS A 90 4.86 10.73 2.30
C HIS A 90 4.45 9.56 3.21
N ARG A 91 5.42 8.94 3.90
CA ARG A 91 5.16 7.89 4.89
C ARG A 91 4.17 8.36 5.96
N THR A 92 4.41 9.53 6.57
CA THR A 92 3.49 10.10 7.57
C THR A 92 2.09 10.33 6.99
N ASN A 93 2.00 10.81 5.75
CA ASN A 93 0.70 11.01 5.09
C ASN A 93 -0.05 9.70 4.86
N LEU A 94 0.63 8.59 4.50
CA LEU A 94 0.00 7.27 4.36
C LEU A 94 -0.62 6.82 5.69
N VAL A 95 0.13 6.93 6.79
CA VAL A 95 -0.34 6.62 8.14
C VAL A 95 -1.55 7.46 8.50
N GLY A 96 -1.51 8.76 8.22
CA GLY A 96 -2.62 9.68 8.45
C GLY A 96 -3.89 9.30 7.67
N MET A 97 -3.76 8.59 6.55
CA MET A 97 -4.89 8.07 5.76
C MET A 97 -5.27 6.63 6.11
N GLY A 98 -4.66 6.03 7.15
CA GLY A 98 -4.92 4.65 7.58
C GLY A 98 -4.28 3.58 6.70
N VAL A 99 -3.38 3.96 5.80
CA VAL A 99 -2.62 3.02 4.97
C VAL A 99 -1.35 2.62 5.71
N LEU A 100 -1.12 1.31 5.88
CA LEU A 100 0.04 0.78 6.61
C LEU A 100 1.31 0.82 5.74
N PRO A 101 2.35 1.62 6.07
CA PRO A 101 3.63 1.53 5.38
C PRO A 101 4.45 0.37 5.95
N LEU A 102 4.84 -0.56 5.09
CA LEU A 102 5.69 -1.71 5.37
C LEU A 102 6.97 -1.55 4.57
N GLN A 103 8.12 -1.83 5.19
CA GLN A 103 9.40 -1.78 4.51
C GLN A 103 10.04 -3.16 4.44
N PHE A 104 10.53 -3.55 3.27
CA PHE A 104 11.38 -4.72 3.16
C PHE A 104 12.66 -4.54 4.00
N GLN A 105 13.21 -5.66 4.48
CA GLN A 105 14.54 -5.70 5.05
C GLN A 105 15.60 -5.41 3.97
N ASP A 106 16.77 -4.94 4.39
CA ASP A 106 17.86 -4.62 3.46
C ASP A 106 18.22 -5.84 2.59
N GLY A 107 18.35 -5.60 1.28
CA GLY A 107 18.61 -6.66 0.29
C GLY A 107 17.38 -7.43 -0.18
N THR A 108 16.19 -7.17 0.38
CA THR A 108 14.93 -7.78 -0.08
C THR A 108 14.11 -6.76 -0.88
N ASN A 109 13.63 -7.17 -2.05
CA ASN A 109 12.72 -6.38 -2.87
C ASN A 109 11.88 -7.28 -3.79
N ALA A 110 11.00 -6.67 -4.59
CA ALA A 110 10.14 -7.40 -5.52
C ALA A 110 10.91 -8.28 -6.51
N ASP A 111 12.07 -7.82 -6.99
CA ASP A 111 12.88 -8.55 -7.98
C ASP A 111 13.58 -9.75 -7.33
N THR A 112 14.16 -9.60 -6.13
CA THR A 112 14.81 -10.71 -5.41
C THR A 112 13.82 -11.77 -4.95
N LEU A 113 12.56 -11.39 -4.73
CA LEU A 113 11.47 -12.30 -4.38
C LEU A 113 10.79 -12.93 -5.61
N GLY A 114 11.15 -12.49 -6.81
CA GLY A 114 10.60 -12.96 -8.08
C GLY A 114 9.11 -12.65 -8.24
N LEU A 115 8.65 -11.49 -7.74
CA LEU A 115 7.23 -11.13 -7.79
C LEU A 115 6.82 -10.73 -9.20
N ASP A 116 5.73 -11.31 -9.69
CA ASP A 116 5.17 -11.03 -11.02
C ASP A 116 3.80 -10.34 -10.98
N GLY A 117 3.21 -10.21 -9.78
CA GLY A 117 1.93 -9.56 -9.54
C GLY A 117 0.73 -10.49 -9.59
N THR A 118 0.94 -11.80 -9.77
CA THR A 118 -0.11 -12.82 -9.64
C THR A 118 -0.33 -13.28 -8.21
N GLU A 119 0.56 -12.91 -7.29
CA GLU A 119 0.52 -13.34 -5.90
C GLU A 119 -0.59 -12.66 -5.10
N THR A 120 -1.04 -13.34 -4.05
CA THR A 120 -1.82 -12.71 -2.97
C THR A 120 -0.97 -12.58 -1.72
N PHE A 121 -1.35 -11.64 -0.85
CA PHE A 121 -0.53 -11.24 0.29
C PHE A 121 -1.34 -11.20 1.58
N ASP A 122 -0.77 -11.76 2.65
CA ASP A 122 -1.21 -11.50 4.02
C ASP A 122 -0.13 -10.74 4.79
N VAL A 123 -0.55 -9.96 5.79
CA VAL A 123 0.36 -9.31 6.74
C VAL A 123 0.06 -9.86 8.12
N LYS A 124 1.02 -10.59 8.72
CA LYS A 124 0.91 -11.19 10.04
C LYS A 124 1.77 -10.44 11.07
N GLY A 125 1.45 -10.65 12.35
CA GLY A 125 2.20 -10.07 13.47
C GLY A 125 1.75 -8.66 13.89
N LEU A 126 0.59 -8.19 13.40
CA LEU A 126 0.06 -6.86 13.75
C LEU A 126 -0.74 -6.83 15.08
N GLU A 127 -1.18 -7.97 15.61
CA GLU A 127 -2.10 -8.01 16.75
C GLU A 127 -1.41 -8.04 18.11
N GLU A 128 -0.33 -8.83 18.25
CA GLU A 128 0.22 -9.15 19.57
C GLU A 128 1.31 -8.17 20.05
N ASN A 129 2.02 -7.49 19.13
CA ASN A 129 3.20 -6.67 19.46
C ASN A 129 3.41 -5.46 18.54
N LEU A 130 2.33 -4.83 18.04
CA LEU A 130 2.47 -3.63 17.22
C LEU A 130 3.04 -2.47 18.05
N GLY A 131 4.28 -2.11 17.72
CA GLY A 131 5.08 -1.09 18.38
C GLY A 131 5.73 -0.15 17.36
N VAL A 132 6.44 0.86 17.86
CA VAL A 132 7.23 1.75 16.99
C VAL A 132 8.25 0.90 16.25
N ARG A 133 8.20 0.93 14.91
CA ARG A 133 9.09 0.17 14.03
C ARG A 133 9.12 -1.33 14.31
N SER A 134 8.01 -1.92 14.75
CA SER A 134 7.93 -3.35 15.02
C SER A 134 8.13 -4.19 13.74
N GLN A 135 8.43 -5.47 13.93
CA GLN A 135 8.50 -6.43 12.84
C GLN A 135 7.11 -7.00 12.54
N ALA A 136 6.87 -7.31 11.28
CA ALA A 136 5.73 -8.08 10.79
C ALA A 136 6.22 -9.07 9.73
N GLU A 137 5.34 -9.98 9.34
CA GLU A 137 5.62 -10.93 8.25
C GLU A 137 4.68 -10.67 7.08
N LEU A 138 5.26 -10.49 5.89
CA LEU A 138 4.54 -10.50 4.62
C LEU A 138 4.51 -11.95 4.12
N ILE A 139 3.33 -12.55 4.10
CA ILE A 139 3.12 -13.89 3.56
C ILE A 139 2.72 -13.74 2.10
N ILE A 140 3.48 -14.35 1.21
CA ILE A 140 3.30 -14.31 -0.24
C ILE A 140 2.76 -15.66 -0.68
N HIS A 141 1.56 -15.68 -1.24
CA HIS A 141 0.93 -16.88 -1.79
C HIS A 141 1.00 -16.84 -3.31
N ARG A 142 1.62 -17.85 -3.91
CA ARG A 142 1.83 -17.92 -5.37
C ARG A 142 0.77 -18.80 -6.04
N LEU A 143 0.61 -18.61 -7.35
CA LEU A 143 -0.33 -19.39 -8.16
C LEU A 143 -0.02 -20.90 -8.18
N ASP A 144 1.25 -21.28 -8.02
CA ASP A 144 1.67 -22.68 -7.93
C ASP A 144 1.35 -23.34 -6.56
N GLY A 145 0.74 -22.58 -5.64
CA GLY A 145 0.39 -23.02 -4.29
C GLY A 145 1.55 -22.89 -3.29
N SER A 146 2.75 -22.50 -3.72
CA SER A 146 3.85 -22.24 -2.81
C SER A 146 3.61 -20.97 -2.00
N THR A 147 4.13 -20.97 -0.78
CA THR A 147 4.07 -19.82 0.12
C THR A 147 5.45 -19.45 0.62
N GLN A 148 5.68 -18.15 0.82
CA GLN A 148 6.92 -17.64 1.39
C GLN A 148 6.60 -16.56 2.41
N SER A 149 7.19 -16.65 3.60
CA SER A 149 7.15 -15.57 4.60
C SER A 149 8.40 -14.71 4.48
N VAL A 150 8.21 -13.38 4.49
CA VAL A 150 9.28 -12.39 4.38
C VAL A 150 9.16 -11.40 5.54
N PRO A 151 10.22 -11.18 6.33
CA PRO A 151 10.20 -10.17 7.38
C PRO A 151 10.11 -8.76 6.77
N VAL A 152 9.24 -7.92 7.35
CA VAL A 152 9.07 -6.52 6.99
C VAL A 152 9.03 -5.65 8.24
N ILE A 153 9.51 -4.42 8.13
CA ILE A 153 9.46 -3.41 9.19
C ILE A 153 8.16 -2.64 9.04
N VAL A 154 7.35 -2.58 10.09
CA VAL A 154 6.17 -1.72 10.15
C VAL A 154 6.62 -0.28 10.37
N ARG A 155 6.50 0.59 9.36
CA ARG A 155 7.03 1.97 9.39
C ARG A 155 6.10 2.96 10.10
N LEU A 156 5.62 2.57 11.28
CA LEU A 156 5.06 3.46 12.29
C LEU A 156 6.24 3.94 13.15
N ASP A 157 6.81 5.10 12.79
CA ASP A 157 8.07 5.58 13.36
C ASP A 157 7.89 6.34 14.69
N THR A 158 6.65 6.66 15.07
CA THR A 158 6.32 7.35 16.32
C THR A 158 5.12 6.71 17.01
N VAL A 159 4.93 7.01 18.31
CA VAL A 159 3.72 6.56 19.05
C VAL A 159 2.45 7.16 18.45
N GLU A 160 2.53 8.41 17.98
CA GLU A 160 1.43 9.11 17.33
C GLU A 160 1.01 8.43 16.02
N ASP A 161 1.98 7.96 15.21
CA ASP A 161 1.70 7.15 14.02
C ASP A 161 0.87 5.90 14.36
N MET A 162 1.19 5.23 15.48
CA MET A 162 0.44 4.07 15.93
C MET A 162 -0.99 4.41 16.35
N GLU A 163 -1.18 5.50 17.10
CA GLU A 163 -2.50 5.96 17.52
C GLU A 163 -3.36 6.27 16.27
N TYR A 164 -2.82 7.04 15.33
CA TYR A 164 -3.53 7.36 14.09
C TYR A 164 -3.89 6.11 13.30
N TRP A 165 -2.95 5.19 13.10
CA TRP A 165 -3.21 3.99 12.32
C TRP A 165 -4.27 3.09 12.97
N ARG A 166 -4.20 2.84 14.30
CA ARG A 166 -5.20 2.05 15.04
C ARG A 166 -6.61 2.61 14.92
N HIS A 167 -6.72 3.92 14.77
CA HIS A 167 -7.99 4.58 14.58
C HIS A 167 -8.47 4.66 13.12
N GLY A 168 -7.71 4.12 12.16
CA GLY A 168 -8.03 4.17 10.73
C GLY A 168 -7.62 5.48 10.05
N GLY A 169 -6.70 6.23 10.67
CA GLY A 169 -6.19 7.51 10.21
C GLY A 169 -6.46 8.67 11.18
N ILE A 170 -5.88 9.83 10.86
CA ILE A 170 -5.94 11.03 11.70
C ILE A 170 -7.37 11.60 11.80
N LEU A 171 -8.12 11.63 10.68
CA LEU A 171 -9.47 12.19 10.66
C LEU A 171 -10.46 11.36 11.49
N PRO A 172 -10.53 10.02 11.36
CA PRO A 172 -11.34 9.20 12.25
C PRO A 172 -10.97 9.36 13.72
N ARG A 173 -9.69 9.49 14.06
CA ARG A 173 -9.26 9.76 15.44
C ARG A 173 -9.87 11.07 15.93
N VAL A 174 -9.61 12.19 15.24
CA VAL A 174 -10.07 13.52 15.66
C VAL A 174 -11.58 13.55 15.83
N TRP A 175 -12.32 12.89 14.93
CA TRP A 175 -13.78 12.76 15.03
C TRP A 175 -14.24 11.99 16.28
N ARG A 176 -13.63 10.83 16.60
CA ARG A 176 -13.97 10.08 17.83
C ARG A 176 -13.69 10.90 19.10
N LYS A 177 -12.54 11.57 19.16
CA LYS A 177 -12.20 12.45 20.29
C LYS A 177 -13.20 13.60 20.45
N TYR A 178 -13.73 14.14 19.36
CA TYR A 178 -14.77 15.18 19.45
C TYR A 178 -16.08 14.65 20.03
N LEU A 179 -16.48 13.42 19.70
CA LEU A 179 -17.71 12.79 20.21
C LEU A 179 -17.61 12.33 21.67
N GLU A 180 -16.40 12.11 22.17
CA GLU A 180 -16.13 11.76 23.57
C GLU A 180 -16.08 12.97 24.51
N ASN A 181 -16.10 14.20 23.98
CA ASN A 181 -16.23 15.45 24.72
C ASN A 181 -17.65 16.01 24.63
#